data_AF-A0A5J4VN40-F1
#
_entry.id   AF-A0A5J4VN40-F1
#
_cell.length_a   1.000
_cell.length_b   1.000
_cell.length_c   1.000
_cell.angle_alpha   90.00
_cell.angle_beta   90.00
_cell.angle_gamma   90.00
#
_symmetry.space_group_name_H-M   'P 1'
#
loop_
_entity.id
_entity.type
_entity.pdbx_description
1 polymer ?
#
loop_
_entity_poly.entity_id
_entity_poly.type
_entity_poly.pdbx_seq_one_letter_code
_entity_poly.pdbx_strand_id
1 'polypeptide(L)'
;MKIQPTKEVLISKDIEEFGAQGQDGRLAESDHMIIADKDFTIFANKSDITKFLAIIGQPISSISAPSTSLFTSLQTQPSQSYSSSSFYFHTVFDAPIPLCQFNFCKDAIDMIEQENAGGNSENSEQLSFEIFHRMFGAKLLKTEMQIKYDTDSWKKTDYLCEIQGHKIGVSVTRTVDRAPPNDFTEEKATVLLGKKLFGVCVSNIGVREEDKWERQILHCWSQTPAQAQMMQNAFESFHPRLREKTIIIFTIAGNHKWIFRQQRRTDP
;
A
#
# COMPACT_ATOMS: atom_id res chain seq x y z
N MET A 1 32.37 33.48 6.61
CA MET A 1 31.98 32.07 6.78
C MET A 1 30.52 32.06 7.19
N LYS A 2 29.58 31.92 6.24
CA LYS A 2 28.14 31.91 6.52
C LYS A 2 27.70 30.46 6.70
N ILE A 3 27.33 30.11 7.91
CA ILE A 3 26.76 28.81 8.28
C ILE A 3 25.38 28.75 7.63
N GLN A 4 25.17 27.82 6.70
CA GLN A 4 23.85 27.52 6.16
C GLN A 4 23.02 26.77 7.21
N PRO A 5 21.72 27.06 7.36
CA PRO A 5 20.88 26.37 8.33
C PRO A 5 20.61 24.92 7.87
N THR A 6 20.69 24.02 8.84
CA THR A 6 20.55 22.56 8.73
C THR A 6 19.14 22.14 8.27
N LYS A 7 19.13 21.02 7.55
CA LYS A 7 18.04 20.37 6.79
C LYS A 7 16.87 19.80 7.64
N GLU A 8 16.55 20.40 8.78
CA GLU A 8 15.58 19.85 9.77
C GLU A 8 14.11 20.26 9.56
N VAL A 9 13.77 21.07 8.56
CA VAL A 9 12.49 21.85 8.60
C VAL A 9 11.41 21.41 7.59
N LEU A 10 11.60 20.34 6.80
CA LEU A 10 10.55 19.89 5.84
C LEU A 10 9.86 18.58 6.21
N ILE A 11 10.41 17.79 7.13
CA ILE A 11 9.82 16.53 7.57
C ILE A 11 8.77 16.78 8.68
N SER A 12 8.92 17.86 9.46
CA SER A 12 8.09 18.08 10.64
C SER A 12 6.63 18.36 10.31
N LYS A 13 6.30 19.11 9.24
CA LYS A 13 4.89 19.46 8.94
C LYS A 13 4.03 18.28 8.49
N ASP A 14 4.54 17.44 7.59
CA ASP A 14 3.78 16.29 7.09
C ASP A 14 3.62 15.20 8.17
N ILE A 15 4.59 15.08 9.09
CA ILE A 15 4.48 14.17 10.24
C ILE A 15 3.64 14.78 11.37
N GLU A 16 3.72 16.08 11.63
CA GLU A 16 2.89 16.81 12.62
C GLU A 16 1.41 16.85 12.24
N GLU A 17 1.07 16.89 10.95
CA GLU A 17 -0.33 16.82 10.49
C GLU A 17 -0.97 15.43 10.68
N PHE A 18 -0.16 14.36 10.75
CA PHE A 18 -0.64 12.99 10.97
C PHE A 18 -0.45 12.44 12.39
N GLY A 19 0.54 12.95 13.13
CA GLY A 19 0.73 12.65 14.54
C GLY A 19 -0.26 13.44 15.38
N ALA A 20 -1.17 12.74 16.07
CA ALA A 20 -2.08 13.35 17.03
C ALA A 20 -1.39 14.45 17.86
N GLN A 21 -1.97 15.65 17.86
CA GLN A 21 -1.48 16.81 18.60
C GLN A 21 -1.26 16.45 20.08
N GLY A 22 -0.02 16.16 20.45
CA GLY A 22 0.43 16.27 21.83
C GLY A 22 0.48 17.75 22.19
N GLN A 23 -0.01 18.11 23.39
CA GLN A 23 -0.15 19.49 23.85
C GLN A 23 1.15 20.32 23.90
N ASP A 24 2.32 19.76 23.53
CA ASP A 24 3.63 20.41 23.64
C ASP A 24 4.46 20.45 22.32
N GLY A 25 3.88 20.13 21.16
CA GLY A 25 4.55 20.36 19.86
C GLY A 25 5.87 19.62 19.65
N ARG A 26 6.15 18.58 20.45
CA ARG A 26 7.25 17.64 20.25
C ARG A 26 6.66 16.28 19.90
N LEU A 27 6.89 15.82 18.68
CA LEU A 27 6.63 14.43 18.31
C LEU A 27 7.52 13.54 19.18
N ALA A 28 6.92 12.71 20.03
CA ALA A 28 7.69 11.76 20.81
C ALA A 28 8.29 10.72 19.82
N GLU A 29 9.62 10.71 19.69
CA GLU A 29 10.38 9.70 18.93
C GLU A 29 10.04 8.24 19.36
N SER A 30 9.34 8.07 20.49
CA SER A 30 8.94 6.77 21.03
C SER A 30 7.90 6.01 20.20
N ASP A 31 7.02 6.70 19.47
CA ASP A 31 5.80 6.05 18.93
C ASP A 31 5.90 5.69 17.44
N HIS A 32 6.93 6.20 16.77
CA HIS A 32 7.16 5.99 15.34
C HIS A 32 8.33 5.05 15.10
N MET A 33 8.12 4.07 14.24
CA MET A 33 9.18 3.28 13.65
C MET A 33 9.76 4.08 12.50
N ILE A 34 11.05 4.38 12.60
CA ILE A 34 11.82 4.98 11.52
C ILE A 34 12.66 3.86 10.92
N ILE A 35 12.41 3.53 9.66
CA ILE A 35 13.31 2.68 8.89
C ILE A 35 14.13 3.63 8.02
N ALA A 36 15.34 3.89 8.47
CA ALA A 36 16.32 4.67 7.71
C ALA A 36 17.22 3.70 6.95
N ASP A 37 17.16 3.76 5.63
CA ASP A 37 18.19 3.23 4.76
C ASP A 37 18.98 4.40 4.15
N LYS A 38 20.17 4.12 3.62
CA LYS A 38 20.97 5.11 2.88
C LYS A 38 20.21 5.74 1.71
N ASP A 39 19.26 5.04 1.10
CA ASP A 39 18.56 5.51 -0.10
C ASP A 39 17.25 6.26 0.22
N PHE A 40 16.55 5.88 1.30
CA PHE A 40 15.29 6.48 1.72
C PHE A 40 14.96 6.19 3.18
N THR A 41 14.02 6.96 3.73
CA THR A 41 13.46 6.77 5.07
C THR A 41 11.94 6.52 4.99
N ILE A 42 11.47 5.54 5.76
CA ILE A 42 10.05 5.32 6.03
C ILE A 42 9.72 5.67 7.47
N PHE A 43 8.67 6.46 7.67
CA PHE A 43 8.06 6.71 8.96
C PHE A 43 6.73 5.96 9.04
N ALA A 44 6.54 5.16 10.07
CA ALA A 44 5.29 4.44 10.32
C ALA A 44 5.00 4.37 11.83
N ASN A 45 3.75 4.27 12.23
CA ASN A 45 3.41 4.06 13.64
C ASN A 45 3.83 2.65 14.10
N LYS A 46 4.55 2.52 15.22
CA LYS A 46 5.03 1.20 15.72
C LYS A 46 3.89 0.24 16.00
N SER A 47 2.78 0.75 16.53
CA SER A 47 1.62 -0.09 16.87
C SER A 47 0.96 -0.65 15.63
N ASP A 48 0.89 0.13 14.54
CA ASP A 48 0.31 -0.32 13.28
C ASP A 48 1.19 -1.35 12.59
N ILE A 49 2.51 -1.18 12.65
CA ILE A 49 3.45 -2.18 12.13
C ILE A 49 3.35 -3.49 12.92
N THR A 50 3.24 -3.39 14.25
CA THR A 50 3.06 -4.58 15.10
C THR A 50 1.75 -5.29 14.76
N LYS A 51 0.64 -4.55 14.58
CA LYS A 51 -0.64 -5.10 14.14
C LYS A 51 -0.55 -5.72 12.75
N PHE A 52 0.13 -5.07 11.81
CA PHE A 52 0.34 -5.57 10.46
C PHE A 52 1.03 -6.94 10.49
N LEU A 53 2.16 -7.05 11.18
CA LEU A 53 2.89 -8.31 11.30
C LEU A 53 2.06 -9.38 12.00
N ALA A 54 1.31 -9.01 13.04
CA ALA A 54 0.39 -9.95 13.70
C ALA A 54 -0.68 -10.46 12.72
N ILE A 55 -1.29 -9.60 11.90
CA ILE A 55 -2.32 -9.98 10.92
C ILE A 55 -1.73 -10.86 9.80
N ILE A 56 -0.54 -10.53 9.30
CA ILE A 56 0.13 -11.32 8.26
C ILE A 56 0.49 -12.71 8.78
N GLY A 57 0.99 -12.82 10.02
CA GLY A 57 1.34 -14.10 10.65
C GLY A 57 0.15 -14.94 11.18
N GLN A 58 -1.09 -14.45 11.06
CA GLN A 58 -2.28 -15.20 11.47
C GLN A 58 -2.88 -15.98 10.30
N PRO A 59 -3.07 -17.31 10.40
CA PRO A 59 -3.80 -18.07 9.39
C PRO A 59 -5.25 -17.59 9.30
N ILE A 60 -5.80 -17.45 8.09
CA ILE A 60 -7.16 -16.88 7.87
C ILE A 60 -8.24 -17.60 8.71
N SER A 61 -8.08 -18.90 8.98
CA SER A 61 -9.03 -19.69 9.78
C SER A 61 -9.16 -19.26 11.24
N SER A 62 -8.20 -18.49 11.79
CA SER A 62 -8.31 -17.93 13.15
C SER A 62 -9.16 -16.65 13.21
N ILE A 63 -9.44 -16.04 12.04
CA ILE A 63 -10.39 -14.93 11.91
C ILE A 63 -11.75 -15.57 11.64
N SER A 64 -12.65 -15.51 12.61
CA SER A 64 -13.96 -16.17 12.57
C SER A 64 -14.68 -15.92 11.24
N ALA A 65 -14.83 -16.96 10.41
CA ALA A 65 -15.60 -16.90 9.18
C ALA A 65 -17.09 -16.73 9.49
N PRO A 66 -17.85 -15.92 8.72
CA PRO A 66 -19.30 -16.00 8.73
C PRO A 66 -19.70 -17.38 8.22
N SER A 67 -20.50 -18.09 9.00
CA SER A 67 -21.03 -19.41 8.67
C SER A 67 -21.65 -19.42 7.27
N THR A 68 -21.26 -20.42 6.49
CA THR A 68 -21.73 -20.70 5.13
C THR A 68 -23.22 -21.06 5.12
N SER A 69 -24.09 -20.07 5.18
CA SER A 69 -25.45 -20.17 4.68
C SER A 69 -25.94 -18.80 4.25
N LEU A 70 -26.96 -18.76 3.38
CA LEU A 70 -27.68 -17.58 2.89
C LEU A 70 -27.22 -17.00 1.53
N PHE A 71 -27.33 -17.83 0.50
CA PHE A 71 -28.04 -17.39 -0.71
C PHE A 71 -29.53 -17.62 -0.45
N THR A 72 -30.24 -16.70 0.21
CA THR A 72 -31.70 -16.46 0.09
C THR A 72 -32.06 -15.23 0.94
N SER A 73 -32.92 -14.38 0.37
CA SER A 73 -33.65 -13.23 0.92
C SER A 73 -32.87 -11.96 1.31
N LEU A 74 -32.85 -11.03 0.35
CA LEU A 74 -33.06 -9.60 0.59
C LEU A 74 -34.35 -9.39 1.41
N GLN A 75 -34.24 -8.93 2.66
CA GLN A 75 -35.10 -7.91 3.31
C GLN A 75 -34.87 -7.87 4.83
N THR A 76 -34.54 -6.67 5.31
CA THR A 76 -34.83 -6.10 6.64
C THR A 76 -34.55 -6.95 7.90
N GLN A 77 -33.53 -6.59 8.68
CA GLN A 77 -33.54 -6.37 10.14
C GLN A 77 -32.11 -6.00 10.64
N PRO A 78 -31.97 -5.36 11.83
CA PRO A 78 -30.84 -4.49 12.18
C PRO A 78 -29.68 -5.20 12.88
N SER A 79 -28.50 -4.60 12.70
CA SER A 79 -27.32 -4.58 13.58
C SER A 79 -27.13 -5.77 14.54
N GLN A 80 -26.37 -6.77 14.07
CA GLN A 80 -25.50 -7.57 14.93
C GLN A 80 -24.06 -7.47 14.41
N SER A 81 -23.15 -7.24 15.35
CA SER A 81 -21.77 -6.80 15.18
C SER A 81 -20.88 -7.83 14.49
N TYR A 82 -20.45 -7.52 13.26
CA TYR A 82 -19.28 -8.17 12.65
C TYR A 82 -18.03 -7.34 12.98
N SER A 83 -17.22 -7.81 13.93
CA SER A 83 -15.82 -7.35 14.06
C SER A 83 -14.96 -8.13 13.06
N SER A 84 -15.20 -7.92 11.76
CA SER A 84 -14.26 -8.27 10.69
C SER A 84 -13.50 -6.98 10.36
N SER A 85 -12.53 -6.63 11.21
CA SER A 85 -11.86 -5.34 11.16
C SER A 85 -10.95 -5.28 9.94
N SER A 86 -11.42 -4.64 8.87
CA SER A 86 -10.56 -4.15 7.80
C SER A 86 -9.37 -3.41 8.41
N PHE A 87 -8.17 -3.74 7.97
CA PHE A 87 -6.96 -3.12 8.53
C PHE A 87 -6.30 -2.24 7.48
N TYR A 88 -5.96 -1.03 7.89
CA TYR A 88 -5.16 -0.11 7.10
C TYR A 88 -4.24 0.69 8.02
N PHE A 89 -3.17 1.25 7.46
CA PHE A 89 -2.32 2.21 8.17
C PHE A 89 -1.60 3.14 7.21
N HIS A 90 -1.01 4.20 7.77
CA HIS A 90 -0.29 5.21 7.04
C HIS A 90 1.22 5.06 7.22
N THR A 91 1.97 5.40 6.17
CA THR A 91 3.41 5.60 6.22
C THR A 91 3.80 6.86 5.47
N VAL A 92 4.94 7.43 5.80
CA VAL A 92 5.54 8.56 5.06
C VAL A 92 6.87 8.09 4.47
N PHE A 93 7.05 8.34 3.18
CA PHE A 93 8.26 8.05 2.44
C PHE A 93 8.99 9.36 2.12
N ASP A 94 10.28 9.40 2.46
CA ASP A 94 11.18 10.48 2.07
C ASP A 94 12.49 9.90 1.50
N ALA A 95 12.96 10.47 0.40
CA ALA A 95 14.19 10.06 -0.26
C ALA A 95 15.14 11.25 -0.45
N PRO A 96 16.34 11.23 0.17
CA PRO A 96 17.31 12.32 0.01
C PRO A 96 18.04 12.31 -1.34
N ILE A 97 17.94 11.21 -2.10
CA ILE A 97 18.62 11.00 -3.38
C ILE A 97 17.60 10.73 -4.50
N PRO A 98 17.95 10.97 -5.78
CA PRO A 98 17.08 10.63 -6.90
C PRO A 98 16.98 9.11 -7.10
N LEU A 99 15.86 8.66 -7.70
CA LEU A 99 15.56 7.24 -7.94
C LEU A 99 16.68 6.49 -8.68
N CYS A 100 17.35 7.16 -9.63
CA CYS A 100 18.42 6.58 -10.43
C CYS A 100 19.65 6.15 -9.60
N GLN A 101 19.79 6.68 -8.38
CA GLN A 101 20.88 6.36 -7.45
C GLN A 101 20.51 5.30 -6.40
N PHE A 102 19.25 4.84 -6.38
CA PHE A 102 18.80 3.84 -5.43
C PHE A 102 19.51 2.52 -5.66
N ASN A 103 19.99 1.91 -4.57
CA ASN A 103 20.53 0.57 -4.57
C ASN A 103 19.43 -0.44 -4.25
N PHE A 104 18.59 -0.69 -5.24
CA PHE A 104 17.51 -1.68 -5.17
C PHE A 104 18.03 -3.08 -4.87
N CYS A 105 17.24 -3.86 -4.13
CA CYS A 105 17.49 -5.28 -4.00
C CYS A 105 17.33 -5.99 -5.34
N LYS A 106 17.92 -7.18 -5.47
CA LYS A 106 17.90 -7.95 -6.71
C LYS A 106 16.46 -8.21 -7.19
N ASP A 107 15.60 -8.64 -6.28
CA ASP A 107 14.18 -8.93 -6.57
C ASP A 107 13.43 -7.69 -7.12
N ALA A 108 13.71 -6.50 -6.59
CA ALA A 108 13.13 -5.26 -7.10
C ALA A 108 13.63 -4.90 -8.51
N ILE A 109 14.88 -5.23 -8.83
CA ILE A 109 15.45 -5.06 -10.18
C ILE A 109 14.82 -6.05 -11.14
N ASP A 110 14.79 -7.34 -10.77
CA ASP A 110 14.24 -8.43 -11.57
C ASP A 110 12.77 -8.14 -11.94
N MET A 111 12.00 -7.49 -11.06
CA MET A 111 10.62 -7.11 -11.32
C MET A 111 10.44 -6.10 -12.47
N ILE A 112 11.41 -5.20 -12.71
CA ILE A 112 11.37 -4.24 -13.84
C ILE A 112 11.93 -4.86 -15.12
N GLU A 113 12.87 -5.80 -15.02
CA GLU A 113 13.53 -6.39 -16.19
C GLU A 113 12.65 -7.36 -16.97
N GLN A 114 11.51 -7.79 -16.40
CA GLN A 114 10.55 -8.63 -17.11
C GLN A 114 9.57 -7.79 -17.94
N GLU A 115 9.12 -8.31 -19.07
CA GLU A 115 8.09 -7.66 -19.89
C GLU A 115 6.81 -7.48 -19.06
N ASN A 116 6.56 -6.26 -18.58
CA ASN A 116 5.30 -5.91 -17.94
C ASN A 116 4.16 -5.98 -18.97
N ALA A 117 2.94 -6.26 -18.50
CA ALA A 117 1.73 -6.37 -19.33
C ALA A 117 1.31 -5.05 -20.03
N GLY A 118 2.16 -4.03 -20.00
CA GLY A 118 1.91 -2.66 -20.46
C GLY A 118 1.47 -1.76 -19.31
N GLY A 119 2.13 -0.62 -19.11
CA GLY A 119 1.77 0.35 -18.07
C GLY A 119 2.80 1.45 -17.85
N ASN A 120 2.46 2.46 -17.05
CA ASN A 120 3.33 3.56 -16.62
C ASN A 120 3.49 3.55 -15.08
N SER A 121 3.65 2.37 -14.48
CA SER A 121 3.64 2.15 -13.01
C SER A 121 4.89 1.43 -12.46
N GLU A 122 5.88 1.14 -13.31
CA GLU A 122 7.07 0.35 -12.95
C GLU A 122 7.80 0.90 -11.73
N ASN A 123 8.05 2.22 -11.69
CA ASN A 123 8.74 2.85 -10.56
C ASN A 123 7.96 2.70 -9.24
N SER A 124 6.63 2.84 -9.28
CA SER A 124 5.79 2.74 -8.07
C SER A 124 5.68 1.30 -7.56
N GLU A 125 5.70 0.33 -8.46
CA GLU A 125 5.68 -1.10 -8.12
C GLU A 125 7.04 -1.53 -7.56
N GLN A 126 8.14 -1.18 -8.24
CA GLN A 126 9.49 -1.45 -7.76
C GLN A 126 9.73 -0.86 -6.38
N LEU A 127 9.37 0.40 -6.18
CA LEU A 127 9.53 1.03 -4.87
C LEU A 127 8.60 0.42 -3.82
N SER A 128 7.38 0.04 -4.19
CA SER A 128 6.47 -0.71 -3.30
C SER A 128 7.12 -1.99 -2.79
N PHE A 129 7.71 -2.77 -3.68
CA PHE A 129 8.40 -4.00 -3.31
C PHE A 129 9.63 -3.72 -2.45
N GLU A 130 10.47 -2.75 -2.83
CA GLU A 130 11.67 -2.38 -2.09
C GLU A 130 11.34 -1.96 -0.65
N ILE A 131 10.26 -1.22 -0.45
CA ILE A 131 9.77 -0.88 0.90
C ILE A 131 9.42 -2.15 1.67
N PHE A 132 8.64 -3.07 1.12
CA PHE A 132 8.29 -4.30 1.84
C PHE A 132 9.50 -5.20 2.08
N HIS A 133 10.47 -5.22 1.16
CA HIS A 133 11.73 -5.91 1.35
C HIS A 133 12.49 -5.37 2.56
N ARG A 134 12.68 -4.04 2.62
CA ARG A 134 13.43 -3.39 3.72
C ARG A 134 12.67 -3.39 5.04
N MET A 135 11.34 -3.22 5.01
CA MET A 135 10.53 -3.14 6.22
C MET A 135 10.20 -4.50 6.82
N PHE A 136 9.92 -5.49 5.97
CA PHE A 136 9.31 -6.75 6.40
C PHE A 136 10.08 -7.99 5.94
N GLY A 137 11.24 -7.80 5.30
CA GLY A 137 12.02 -8.91 4.74
C GLY A 137 11.31 -9.62 3.59
N ALA A 138 10.46 -8.90 2.86
CA ALA A 138 9.70 -9.47 1.75
C ALA A 138 10.64 -10.07 0.68
N LYS A 139 10.25 -11.22 0.13
CA LYS A 139 10.96 -11.87 -0.99
C LYS A 139 10.02 -12.00 -2.17
N LEU A 140 10.50 -11.70 -3.37
CA LEU A 140 9.67 -11.83 -4.57
C LEU A 140 9.48 -13.30 -4.90
N LEU A 141 8.24 -13.71 -5.10
CA LEU A 141 7.91 -15.05 -5.59
C LEU A 141 7.58 -15.02 -7.07
N LYS A 142 6.71 -14.09 -7.48
CA LYS A 142 6.27 -13.94 -8.87
C LYS A 142 5.92 -12.50 -9.21
N THR A 143 6.23 -12.08 -10.43
CA THR A 143 5.75 -10.82 -11.04
C THR A 143 4.33 -10.97 -11.62
N GLU A 144 3.67 -9.87 -11.97
CA GLU A 144 2.31 -9.83 -12.55
C GLU A 144 2.09 -10.89 -13.64
N MET A 145 3.07 -11.05 -14.55
CA MET A 145 2.98 -11.96 -15.69
C MET A 145 3.27 -13.42 -15.37
N GLN A 146 3.91 -13.68 -14.23
CA GLN A 146 4.24 -15.02 -13.77
C GLN A 146 3.11 -15.64 -12.94
N ILE A 147 2.31 -14.82 -12.24
CA ILE A 147 1.14 -15.26 -11.47
C ILE A 147 0.14 -15.91 -12.42
N LYS A 148 -0.32 -17.11 -12.06
CA LYS A 148 -1.27 -17.88 -12.85
C LYS A 148 -2.69 -17.63 -12.39
N TYR A 149 -3.55 -17.34 -13.36
CA TYR A 149 -4.99 -17.19 -13.19
C TYR A 149 -5.72 -18.27 -14.00
N ASP A 150 -6.97 -18.53 -13.66
CA ASP A 150 -7.80 -19.51 -14.37
C ASP A 150 -8.06 -19.10 -15.82
N THR A 151 -8.21 -17.80 -16.10
CA THR A 151 -8.29 -17.28 -17.47
C THR A 151 -7.46 -16.01 -17.66
N ASP A 152 -6.96 -15.79 -18.88
CA ASP A 152 -6.02 -14.71 -19.19
C ASP A 152 -6.64 -13.29 -19.10
N SER A 153 -7.96 -13.19 -19.07
CA SER A 153 -8.71 -11.93 -19.03
C SER A 153 -8.98 -11.41 -17.60
N TRP A 154 -8.50 -12.09 -16.56
CA TRP A 154 -8.75 -11.71 -15.18
C TRP A 154 -7.97 -10.46 -14.78
N LYS A 155 -8.48 -9.79 -13.74
CA LYS A 155 -7.73 -8.71 -13.08
C LYS A 155 -6.51 -9.31 -12.41
N LYS A 156 -5.35 -8.76 -12.72
CA LYS A 156 -4.06 -9.22 -12.23
C LYS A 156 -3.62 -8.42 -11.00
N THR A 157 -2.86 -9.09 -10.16
CA THR A 157 -2.14 -8.54 -9.02
C THR A 157 -0.73 -8.22 -9.48
N ASP A 158 -0.17 -7.08 -9.06
CA ASP A 158 1.09 -6.56 -9.62
C ASP A 158 2.29 -7.45 -9.26
N TYR A 159 2.31 -8.02 -8.05
CA TYR A 159 3.29 -9.05 -7.69
C TYR A 159 2.82 -9.93 -6.52
N LEU A 160 3.47 -11.08 -6.39
CA LEU A 160 3.32 -12.03 -5.29
C LEU A 160 4.66 -12.08 -4.53
N CYS A 161 4.60 -11.86 -3.22
CA CYS A 161 5.78 -11.96 -2.37
C CYS A 161 5.53 -12.88 -1.17
N GLU A 162 6.61 -13.26 -0.51
CA GLU A 162 6.60 -13.92 0.79
C GLU A 162 6.93 -12.91 1.88
N ILE A 163 6.09 -12.81 2.91
CA ILE A 163 6.36 -12.05 4.13
C ILE A 163 6.13 -12.99 5.31
N GLN A 164 7.13 -13.17 6.17
CA GLN A 164 7.08 -14.11 7.31
C GLN A 164 6.65 -15.55 6.93
N GLY A 165 7.01 -16.02 5.74
CA GLY A 165 6.65 -17.36 5.25
C GLY A 165 5.24 -17.47 4.66
N HIS A 166 4.47 -16.37 4.61
CA HIS A 166 3.14 -16.33 4.03
C HIS A 166 3.16 -15.71 2.64
N LYS A 167 2.41 -16.31 1.69
CA LYS A 167 2.19 -15.76 0.35
C LYS A 167 1.25 -14.57 0.43
N ILE A 168 1.71 -13.41 -0.02
CA ILE A 168 0.98 -12.15 -0.01
C ILE A 168 0.91 -11.57 -1.42
N GLY A 169 -0.31 -11.41 -1.94
CA GLY A 169 -0.53 -10.69 -3.18
C GLY A 169 -0.42 -9.19 -2.92
N VAL A 170 0.20 -8.43 -3.82
CA VAL A 170 0.27 -6.98 -3.71
C VAL A 170 -0.22 -6.32 -4.99
N SER A 171 -1.17 -5.41 -4.82
CA SER A 171 -1.55 -4.45 -5.85
C SER A 171 -1.10 -3.04 -5.45
N VAL A 172 -0.69 -2.25 -6.44
CA VAL A 172 -0.18 -0.90 -6.29
C VAL A 172 -1.11 0.06 -7.01
N THR A 173 -1.33 1.21 -6.39
CA THR A 173 -2.09 2.30 -6.98
C THR A 173 -1.53 3.65 -6.52
N ARG A 174 -1.87 4.68 -7.27
CA ARG A 174 -1.42 6.06 -7.02
C ARG A 174 -2.62 6.97 -6.99
N THR A 175 -2.68 7.92 -6.05
CA THR A 175 -3.76 8.91 -5.96
C THR A 175 -3.51 10.09 -6.90
N VAL A 176 -3.30 9.79 -8.18
CA VAL A 176 -3.14 10.82 -9.21
C VAL A 176 -4.19 10.65 -10.28
N ASP A 177 -4.84 11.78 -10.57
CA ASP A 177 -5.55 11.98 -11.83
C ASP A 177 -4.53 12.54 -12.85
N ARG A 178 -4.87 12.58 -14.14
CA ARG A 178 -4.11 13.36 -15.14
C ARG A 178 -4.14 14.88 -14.85
N ALA A 179 -4.88 15.29 -13.83
CA ALA A 179 -5.04 16.65 -13.35
C ALA A 179 -4.00 17.01 -12.25
N PRO A 180 -3.81 18.30 -11.92
CA PRO A 180 -2.99 18.74 -10.80
C PRO A 180 -3.33 18.03 -9.48
N PRO A 181 -2.37 17.85 -8.55
CA PRO A 181 -2.58 17.13 -7.28
C PRO A 181 -3.77 17.65 -6.45
N ASN A 182 -4.07 18.95 -6.57
CA ASN A 182 -5.16 19.62 -5.84
C ASN A 182 -6.56 19.31 -6.40
N ASP A 183 -6.67 18.62 -7.53
CA ASP A 183 -7.95 18.25 -8.15
C ASP A 183 -8.42 16.84 -7.76
N PHE A 184 -7.73 16.20 -6.81
CA PHE A 184 -8.15 14.90 -6.26
C PHE A 184 -9.26 15.13 -5.22
N THR A 185 -10.41 14.48 -5.41
CA THR A 185 -11.61 14.65 -4.58
C THR A 185 -12.05 13.33 -3.96
N GLU A 186 -12.91 13.39 -2.93
CA GLU A 186 -13.53 12.21 -2.29
C GLU A 186 -14.27 11.31 -3.30
N GLU A 187 -14.93 11.91 -4.29
CA GLU A 187 -15.60 11.15 -5.36
C GLU A 187 -14.58 10.40 -6.23
N LYS A 188 -13.48 11.06 -6.62
CA LYS A 188 -12.39 10.40 -7.35
C LYS A 188 -11.73 9.31 -6.54
N ALA A 189 -11.53 9.53 -5.23
CA ALA A 189 -11.02 8.52 -4.31
C ALA A 189 -11.94 7.29 -4.27
N THR A 190 -13.25 7.52 -4.14
CA THR A 190 -14.26 6.46 -4.14
C THR A 190 -14.26 5.67 -5.45
N VAL A 191 -14.24 6.35 -6.60
CA VAL A 191 -14.21 5.69 -7.92
C VAL A 191 -12.90 4.90 -8.13
N LEU A 192 -11.76 5.49 -7.78
CA LEU A 192 -10.45 4.85 -7.92
C LEU A 192 -10.36 3.61 -7.03
N LEU A 193 -10.66 3.77 -5.74
CA LEU A 193 -10.57 2.70 -4.77
C LEU A 193 -11.59 1.60 -5.05
N GLY A 194 -12.82 1.94 -5.44
CA GLY A 194 -13.84 0.96 -5.82
C GLY A 194 -13.39 0.07 -6.98
N LYS A 195 -12.76 0.66 -8.01
CA LYS A 195 -12.17 -0.12 -9.12
C LYS A 195 -11.04 -1.03 -8.64
N LYS A 196 -10.17 -0.55 -7.75
CA LYS A 196 -9.03 -1.32 -7.23
C LYS A 196 -9.48 -2.45 -6.30
N LEU A 197 -10.40 -2.19 -5.36
CA LEU A 197 -10.98 -3.22 -4.49
C LEU A 197 -11.74 -4.28 -5.28
N PHE A 198 -12.51 -3.88 -6.30
CA PHE A 198 -13.15 -4.86 -7.19
C PHE A 198 -12.10 -5.72 -7.90
N GLY A 199 -11.02 -5.10 -8.41
CA GLY A 199 -9.89 -5.82 -9.00
C GLY A 199 -9.26 -6.83 -8.05
N VAL A 200 -9.01 -6.42 -6.81
CA VAL A 200 -8.51 -7.27 -5.72
C VAL A 200 -9.46 -8.45 -5.45
N CYS A 201 -10.78 -8.21 -5.36
CA CYS A 201 -11.74 -9.28 -5.18
C CYS A 201 -11.71 -10.28 -6.36
N VAL A 202 -11.64 -9.79 -7.59
CA VAL A 202 -11.56 -10.64 -8.78
C VAL A 202 -10.24 -11.43 -8.78
N SER A 203 -9.09 -10.80 -8.54
CA SER A 203 -7.79 -11.48 -8.52
C SER A 203 -7.72 -12.57 -7.44
N ASN A 204 -8.31 -12.32 -6.27
CA ASN A 204 -8.42 -13.30 -5.19
C ASN A 204 -9.20 -14.56 -5.58
N ILE A 205 -10.22 -14.42 -6.43
CA ILE A 205 -11.11 -15.53 -6.79
C ILE A 205 -10.47 -16.44 -7.84
N GLY A 206 -9.75 -15.87 -8.82
CA GLY A 206 -9.30 -16.63 -10.00
C GLY A 206 -7.81 -16.87 -10.07
N VAL A 207 -7.05 -16.50 -9.03
CA VAL A 207 -5.67 -16.98 -8.91
C VAL A 207 -5.68 -18.49 -8.75
N ARG A 208 -4.79 -19.18 -9.48
CA ARG A 208 -4.66 -20.63 -9.38
C ARG A 208 -4.08 -21.04 -8.04
N GLU A 209 -4.38 -22.28 -7.63
CA GLU A 209 -3.98 -22.79 -6.31
C GLU A 209 -2.46 -22.74 -6.10
N GLU A 210 -1.63 -22.92 -7.13
CA GLU A 210 -0.17 -22.82 -7.00
C GLU A 210 0.33 -21.43 -6.56
N ASP A 211 -0.42 -20.37 -6.89
CA ASP A 211 -0.05 -18.96 -6.67
C ASP A 211 -0.96 -18.26 -5.67
N LYS A 212 -1.88 -19.01 -5.08
CA LYS A 212 -2.85 -18.49 -4.13
C LYS A 212 -2.15 -17.90 -2.91
N TRP A 213 -2.53 -16.66 -2.61
CA TRP A 213 -2.06 -15.94 -1.44
C TRP A 213 -3.10 -15.95 -0.33
N GLU A 214 -2.63 -15.71 0.89
CA GLU A 214 -3.49 -15.72 2.08
C GLU A 214 -4.16 -14.36 2.29
N ARG A 215 -3.42 -13.28 2.03
CA ARG A 215 -3.92 -11.91 2.10
C ARG A 215 -3.44 -11.09 0.92
N GLN A 216 -4.18 -10.05 0.61
CA GLN A 216 -3.79 -9.11 -0.42
C GLN A 216 -3.54 -7.73 0.20
N ILE A 217 -2.44 -7.10 -0.15
CA ILE A 217 -2.14 -5.71 0.18
C ILE A 217 -2.52 -4.85 -1.03
N LEU A 218 -3.25 -3.76 -0.79
CA LEU A 218 -3.35 -2.66 -1.72
C LEU A 218 -2.47 -1.51 -1.21
N HIS A 219 -1.33 -1.30 -1.85
CA HIS A 219 -0.42 -0.20 -1.53
C HIS A 219 -0.81 1.04 -2.34
N CYS A 220 -1.22 2.09 -1.63
CA CYS A 220 -1.69 3.35 -2.18
C CYS A 220 -0.65 4.44 -1.97
N TRP A 221 0.00 4.87 -3.04
CA TRP A 221 0.85 6.05 -3.03
C TRP A 221 0.04 7.33 -3.09
N SER A 222 0.31 8.26 -2.19
CA SER A 222 -0.33 9.58 -2.13
C SER A 222 0.68 10.71 -2.17
N GLN A 223 0.37 11.80 -2.89
CA GLN A 223 1.25 12.97 -2.91
C GLN A 223 1.07 13.85 -1.68
N THR A 224 -0.11 13.81 -1.05
CA THR A 224 -0.38 14.66 0.11
C THR A 224 -1.10 13.87 1.20
N PRO A 225 -1.00 14.34 2.46
CA PRO A 225 -1.83 13.87 3.56
C PRO A 225 -3.32 13.81 3.22
N ALA A 226 -3.84 14.90 2.63
CA ALA A 226 -5.25 15.02 2.28
C ALA A 226 -5.70 13.93 1.29
N GLN A 227 -4.87 13.60 0.29
CA GLN A 227 -5.20 12.53 -0.67
C GLN A 227 -5.25 11.15 0.01
N ALA A 228 -4.34 10.85 0.92
CA ALA A 228 -4.37 9.63 1.71
C ALA A 228 -5.63 9.55 2.58
N GLN A 229 -5.99 10.65 3.26
CA GLN A 229 -7.21 10.72 4.07
C GLN A 229 -8.48 10.50 3.24
N MET A 230 -8.58 11.10 2.04
CA MET A 230 -9.73 10.86 1.15
C MET A 230 -9.84 9.39 0.74
N MET A 231 -8.71 8.73 0.45
CA MET A 231 -8.71 7.29 0.14
C MET A 231 -9.10 6.44 1.35
N GLN A 232 -8.68 6.82 2.56
CA GLN A 232 -9.11 6.17 3.79
C GLN A 232 -10.63 6.33 4.00
N ASN A 233 -11.15 7.55 3.89
CA ASN A 233 -12.58 7.84 4.03
C ASN A 233 -13.40 7.01 3.02
N ALA A 234 -12.94 6.98 1.76
CA ALA A 234 -13.52 6.14 0.73
C ALA A 234 -13.47 4.66 1.14
N PHE A 235 -12.35 4.15 1.66
CA PHE A 235 -12.23 2.77 2.12
C PHE A 235 -13.27 2.42 3.18
N GLU A 236 -13.37 3.24 4.22
CA GLU A 236 -14.28 3.03 5.34
C GLU A 236 -15.75 3.04 4.91
N SER A 237 -16.08 3.79 3.84
CA SER A 237 -17.43 3.84 3.26
C SER A 237 -17.84 2.55 2.55
N PHE A 238 -16.88 1.71 2.11
CA PHE A 238 -17.18 0.47 1.40
C PHE A 238 -17.72 -0.63 2.33
N HIS A 239 -18.59 -1.46 1.77
CA HIS A 239 -19.17 -2.60 2.48
C HIS A 239 -18.07 -3.53 3.03
N PRO A 240 -18.15 -4.01 4.30
CA PRO A 240 -17.10 -4.82 4.94
C PRO A 240 -16.61 -6.02 4.12
N ARG A 241 -17.50 -6.67 3.36
CA ARG A 241 -17.14 -7.79 2.45
C ARG A 241 -16.09 -7.43 1.40
N LEU A 242 -16.00 -6.18 0.95
CA LEU A 242 -14.96 -5.74 0.01
C LEU A 242 -13.63 -5.45 0.70
N ARG A 243 -13.60 -5.44 2.03
CA ARG A 243 -12.45 -5.05 2.86
C ARG A 243 -11.80 -6.20 3.61
N GLU A 244 -12.53 -7.28 3.87
CA GLU A 244 -12.16 -8.36 4.80
C GLU A 244 -10.81 -9.04 4.51
N LYS A 245 -10.40 -9.13 3.25
CA LYS A 245 -9.12 -9.78 2.84
C LYS A 245 -8.07 -8.81 2.33
N THR A 246 -8.34 -7.52 2.44
CA THR A 246 -7.51 -6.47 1.87
C THR A 246 -6.93 -5.63 2.99
N ILE A 247 -5.60 -5.62 3.08
CA ILE A 247 -4.88 -4.67 3.91
C ILE A 247 -4.56 -3.47 3.03
N ILE A 248 -4.84 -2.25 3.48
CA ILE A 248 -4.45 -1.05 2.74
C ILE A 248 -3.29 -0.36 3.44
N ILE A 249 -2.25 -0.03 2.67
CA ILE A 249 -1.14 0.77 3.16
C ILE A 249 -1.18 2.08 2.39
N PHE A 250 -1.37 3.19 3.08
CA PHE A 250 -1.34 4.52 2.48
C PHE A 250 0.03 5.14 2.71
N THR A 251 0.77 5.40 1.64
CA THR A 251 2.13 5.94 1.73
C THR A 251 2.18 7.34 1.13
N ILE A 252 2.43 8.33 1.97
CA ILE A 252 2.60 9.72 1.52
C ILE A 252 4.04 9.91 1.03
N ALA A 253 4.20 10.42 -0.20
CA ALA A 253 5.50 10.57 -0.86
C ALA A 253 5.60 11.88 -1.65
N GLY A 254 5.31 13.01 -0.98
CA GLY A 254 4.89 14.23 -1.65
C GLY A 254 5.84 14.78 -2.72
N ASN A 255 7.14 14.91 -2.42
CA ASN A 255 8.09 15.54 -3.34
C ASN A 255 8.63 14.60 -4.43
N HIS A 256 8.26 13.33 -4.40
CA HIS A 256 8.84 12.29 -5.25
C HIS A 256 7.99 12.04 -6.50
N LYS A 257 7.99 13.03 -7.41
CA LYS A 257 7.18 13.01 -8.65
C LYS A 257 7.39 11.76 -9.51
N TRP A 258 8.57 11.15 -9.45
CA TRP A 258 8.94 9.93 -10.19
C TRP A 258 8.20 8.67 -9.73
N ILE A 259 7.53 8.70 -8.58
CA ILE A 259 6.56 7.66 -8.15
C ILE A 259 5.27 7.81 -8.96
N PHE A 260 4.84 9.05 -9.16
CA PHE A 260 3.54 9.41 -9.74
C PHE A 260 3.56 9.55 -11.26
N ARG A 261 4.74 9.77 -11.83
CA ARG A 261 5.00 9.89 -13.26
C ARG A 261 6.09 8.91 -13.62
N GLN A 262 5.85 8.10 -14.63
CA GLN A 262 6.88 7.27 -15.25
C GLN A 262 7.98 8.19 -15.80
N GLN A 263 9.09 8.31 -15.06
CA GLN A 263 10.34 8.88 -15.57
C GLN A 263 11.29 7.71 -15.82
N ARG A 264 11.99 7.72 -16.96
CA ARG A 264 12.94 6.66 -17.26
C ARG A 264 14.05 6.73 -16.21
N ARG A 265 14.57 5.57 -15.79
CA ARG A 265 15.65 5.47 -14.78
C ARG A 265 16.92 6.27 -15.16
N THR A 266 17.04 6.69 -16.42
CA THR A 266 18.11 7.54 -16.96
C THR A 266 17.92 9.03 -16.71
N ASP A 267 16.73 9.45 -16.29
CA ASP A 267 16.40 10.86 -16.10
C ASP A 267 16.81 11.28 -14.67
N PRO A 268 17.58 12.36 -14.50
CA PRO A 268 18.05 12.83 -13.20
C PRO A 268 16.93 13.36 -12.30
#